data_AF-A0A3A4JZY7-F1
#
_entry.id   AF-A0A3A4JZY7-F1
#
_cell.length_a   1.000
_cell.length_b   1.000
_cell.length_c   1.000
_cell.angle_alpha   90.00
_cell.angle_beta   90.00
_cell.angle_gamma   90.00
#
_symmetry.space_group_name_H-M   'P 1'
#
loop_
_entity.id
_entity.type
_entity.pdbx_description
1 polymer ?
#
loop_
_entity_poly.entity_id
_entity_poly.type
_entity_poly.pdbx_seq_one_letter_code
_entity_poly.pdbx_strand_id
1 'polypeptide(L)'
;MANSFKIVYSAVVNCSVQGLHNQVSTAAQGWQSTVQDNATAAGGFQDALVMPTISFNATAAPANSKAAFIYAYAGVSADNLTNPATGTEGTLNVVDFTSNALAMRLIGTIPYTTQGETVEGGPFSVAQGFGGILPPYWGIFILNHSGAQVSAAGSSVKYVYVHVTAA
;
A
#
# COMPACT_ATOMS: atom_id res chain seq x y z
N MET A 1 -20.10 23.17 -27.32
CA MET A 1 -20.23 21.70 -27.24
C MET A 1 -19.55 21.28 -25.95
N ALA A 2 -20.25 20.60 -25.03
CA ALA A 2 -19.60 20.06 -23.85
C ALA A 2 -18.83 18.81 -24.28
N ASN A 3 -17.51 18.79 -24.10
CA ASN A 3 -16.75 17.56 -24.27
C ASN A 3 -17.13 16.64 -23.11
N SER A 4 -17.76 15.50 -23.44
CA SER A 4 -18.04 14.47 -22.46
C SER A 4 -16.73 13.75 -22.12
N PHE A 5 -16.44 13.60 -20.84
CA PHE A 5 -15.29 12.87 -20.33
C PHE A 5 -15.77 11.63 -19.57
N LYS A 6 -15.02 10.53 -19.66
CA LYS A 6 -15.29 9.30 -18.90
C LYS A 6 -14.07 8.85 -18.13
N ILE A 7 -14.33 8.25 -16.97
CA ILE A 7 -13.31 7.61 -16.13
C ILE A 7 -13.03 6.22 -16.72
N VAL A 8 -11.74 5.88 -16.82
CA VAL A 8 -11.25 4.59 -17.32
C VAL A 8 -10.23 4.03 -16.34
N TYR A 9 -10.28 2.72 -16.15
CA TYR A 9 -9.33 1.97 -15.35
C TYR A 9 -8.33 1.24 -16.24
N SER A 10 -7.05 1.26 -15.86
CA SER A 10 -6.03 0.46 -16.54
C SER A 10 -6.21 -1.04 -16.25
N ALA A 11 -5.43 -1.88 -16.94
CA ALA A 11 -5.23 -3.25 -16.50
C ALA A 11 -4.67 -3.29 -15.07
N VAL A 12 -4.96 -4.40 -14.37
CA VAL A 12 -4.45 -4.66 -13.02
C VAL A 12 -2.95 -4.86 -13.07
N VAL A 13 -2.24 -4.13 -12.24
CA VAL A 13 -0.80 -4.29 -12.01
C VAL A 13 -0.58 -5.03 -10.71
N ASN A 14 0.32 -6.01 -10.72
CA ASN A 14 0.74 -6.73 -9.52
C ASN A 14 2.07 -6.15 -9.06
N CYS A 15 2.14 -5.70 -7.81
CA CYS A 15 3.41 -5.42 -7.17
C CYS A 15 4.12 -6.75 -6.88
N SER A 16 5.45 -6.76 -6.95
CA SER A 16 6.21 -7.78 -6.23
C SER A 16 5.90 -7.67 -4.74
N VAL A 17 5.93 -8.81 -4.04
CA VAL A 17 5.69 -8.92 -2.59
C VAL A 17 6.76 -9.79 -1.91
N GLN A 18 7.97 -9.78 -2.46
CA GLN A 18 9.11 -10.48 -1.92
C GLN A 18 9.40 -10.00 -0.50
N GLY A 19 9.51 -10.97 0.43
CA GLY A 19 9.76 -10.68 1.84
C GLY A 19 8.55 -10.15 2.64
N LEU A 20 7.37 -10.02 2.03
CA LEU A 20 6.15 -9.67 2.76
C LEU A 20 5.77 -10.74 3.80
N HIS A 21 6.03 -12.02 3.51
CA HIS A 21 5.84 -13.11 4.46
C HIS A 21 6.81 -13.11 5.64
N ASN A 22 7.91 -12.34 5.57
CA ASN A 22 8.82 -12.16 6.70
C ASN A 22 8.29 -11.17 7.74
N GLN A 23 7.18 -10.48 7.45
CA GLN A 23 6.62 -9.48 8.34
C GLN A 23 5.93 -10.13 9.53
N VAL A 24 6.67 -10.18 10.65
CA VAL A 24 6.14 -10.49 11.98
C VAL A 24 5.27 -9.34 12.48
N SER A 25 4.41 -9.61 13.46
CA SER A 25 3.62 -8.55 14.10
C SER A 25 4.53 -7.66 14.95
N THR A 26 4.70 -6.39 14.56
CA THR A 26 5.54 -5.42 15.26
C THR A 26 5.12 -3.98 14.95
N ALA A 27 5.46 -3.03 15.82
CA ALA A 27 5.19 -1.61 15.62
C ALA A 27 6.34 -0.83 14.96
N ALA A 28 7.51 -1.43 14.80
CA ALA A 28 8.74 -0.73 14.39
C ALA A 28 9.26 -1.13 13.00
N GLN A 29 8.56 -2.01 12.28
CA GLN A 29 9.01 -2.53 11.00
C GLN A 29 7.82 -2.97 10.14
N GLY A 30 7.96 -2.85 8.83
CA GLY A 30 7.01 -3.35 7.86
C GLY A 30 7.67 -3.66 6.52
N TRP A 31 6.86 -4.05 5.54
CA TRP A 31 7.28 -4.25 4.16
C TRP A 31 6.99 -3.00 3.33
N GLN A 32 7.92 -2.56 2.49
CA GLN A 32 7.68 -1.54 1.48
C GLN A 32 7.78 -2.13 0.07
N SER A 33 7.06 -1.55 -0.88
CA SER A 33 7.15 -1.89 -2.30
C SER A 33 8.34 -1.22 -2.98
N THR A 34 8.61 -1.59 -4.23
CA THR A 34 9.37 -0.73 -5.14
C THR A 34 8.55 0.52 -5.47
N VAL A 35 9.23 1.66 -5.63
CA VAL A 35 8.60 2.92 -6.06
C VAL A 35 7.99 2.76 -7.45
N GLN A 36 6.80 3.32 -7.62
CA GLN A 36 6.09 3.47 -8.89
C GLN A 36 6.41 4.84 -9.48
N ASP A 37 6.88 4.86 -10.72
CA ASP A 37 7.18 6.07 -11.48
C ASP A 37 6.00 6.39 -12.41
N ASN A 38 5.29 7.46 -12.09
CA ASN A 38 4.26 8.05 -12.93
C ASN A 38 4.75 9.28 -13.70
N ALA A 39 5.92 9.82 -13.37
CA ALA A 39 6.47 11.01 -14.04
C ALA A 39 6.78 10.72 -15.51
N THR A 40 7.19 9.50 -15.82
CA THR A 40 7.47 9.02 -17.18
C THR A 40 6.28 8.35 -17.85
N ALA A 41 5.17 8.16 -17.13
CA ALA A 41 4.00 7.48 -17.66
C ALA A 41 3.19 8.40 -18.59
N ALA A 42 2.92 7.93 -19.80
CA ALA A 42 2.20 8.70 -20.83
C ALA A 42 0.71 9.01 -20.50
N GLY A 43 0.19 8.55 -19.36
CA GLY A 43 -1.25 8.39 -19.11
C GLY A 43 -1.94 9.44 -18.26
N GLY A 44 -1.26 10.45 -17.71
CA GLY A 44 -1.90 11.51 -16.92
C GLY A 44 -2.82 10.96 -15.81
N PHE A 45 -2.33 9.96 -15.08
CA PHE A 45 -3.13 9.22 -14.08
C PHE A 45 -3.61 10.15 -12.98
N GLN A 46 -4.90 10.05 -12.66
CA GLN A 46 -5.56 10.83 -11.62
C GLN A 46 -5.43 10.16 -10.25
N ASP A 47 -5.40 8.82 -10.23
CA ASP A 47 -5.29 8.03 -9.01
C ASP A 47 -4.71 6.64 -9.29
N ALA A 48 -4.23 5.99 -8.23
CA ALA A 48 -3.92 4.57 -8.18
C ALA A 48 -4.75 3.94 -7.05
N LEU A 49 -5.64 3.00 -7.40
CA LEU A 49 -6.46 2.26 -6.43
C LEU A 49 -5.76 0.98 -6.05
N VAL A 50 -5.36 0.86 -4.79
CA VAL A 50 -4.58 -0.25 -4.25
C VAL A 50 -5.51 -1.25 -3.56
N MET A 51 -5.34 -2.52 -3.91
CA MET A 51 -6.08 -3.67 -3.39
C MET A 51 -5.10 -4.71 -2.85
N PRO A 52 -4.68 -4.57 -1.58
CA PRO A 52 -3.83 -5.56 -0.92
C PRO A 52 -4.66 -6.75 -0.43
N THR A 53 -4.17 -7.95 -0.64
CA THR A 53 -4.64 -9.18 0.01
C THR A 53 -3.57 -9.62 1.01
N ILE A 54 -3.94 -9.81 2.27
CA ILE A 54 -3.02 -10.28 3.31
C ILE A 54 -3.54 -11.59 3.87
N SER A 55 -2.75 -12.63 3.73
CA SER A 55 -2.97 -13.92 4.38
C SER A 55 -2.21 -13.94 5.70
N PHE A 56 -2.89 -14.15 6.82
CA PHE A 56 -2.26 -14.26 8.13
C PHE A 56 -2.02 -15.73 8.48
N ASN A 57 -0.95 -16.01 9.23
CA ASN A 57 -0.62 -17.37 9.63
C ASN A 57 -1.73 -18.00 10.48
N ALA A 58 -2.05 -19.26 10.19
CA ALA A 58 -3.10 -20.04 10.84
C ALA A 58 -2.85 -20.46 12.31
N THR A 59 -1.73 -20.10 12.93
CA THR A 59 -1.42 -20.53 14.31
C THR A 59 -1.56 -19.44 15.37
N ALA A 60 -1.67 -18.17 14.99
CA ALA A 60 -1.70 -17.05 15.94
C ALA A 60 -3.08 -16.38 15.95
N ALA A 61 -3.73 -16.31 17.12
CA ALA A 61 -4.96 -15.55 17.28
C ALA A 61 -4.70 -14.03 17.19
N PRO A 62 -5.69 -13.21 16.79
CA PRO A 62 -5.52 -11.76 16.74
C PRO A 62 -5.10 -11.15 18.08
N ALA A 63 -4.04 -10.34 18.05
CA ALA A 63 -3.49 -9.59 19.18
C ALA A 63 -3.05 -8.19 18.75
N ASN A 64 -2.43 -7.41 19.65
CA ASN A 64 -1.98 -6.04 19.36
C ASN A 64 -3.14 -5.16 18.83
N SER A 65 -2.97 -4.48 17.70
CA SER A 65 -4.02 -3.70 17.05
C SER A 65 -4.98 -4.54 16.20
N LYS A 66 -4.73 -5.85 16.06
CA LYS A 66 -5.58 -6.77 15.30
C LYS A 66 -5.77 -6.33 13.85
N ALA A 67 -4.74 -5.74 13.24
CA ALA A 67 -4.80 -5.27 11.86
C ALA A 67 -3.43 -5.18 11.18
N ALA A 68 -3.44 -5.20 9.85
CA ALA A 68 -2.37 -4.70 9.02
C ALA A 68 -2.73 -3.29 8.51
N PHE A 69 -1.80 -2.34 8.66
CA PHE A 69 -1.98 -0.95 8.25
C PHE A 69 -1.32 -0.72 6.90
N ILE A 70 -2.06 -0.09 5.98
CA ILE A 70 -1.62 0.17 4.62
C ILE A 70 -1.35 1.66 4.49
N TYR A 71 -0.07 1.99 4.33
CA TYR A 71 0.41 3.34 4.12
C TYR A 71 0.83 3.54 2.66
N ALA A 72 0.69 4.77 2.18
CA ALA A 72 1.34 5.24 0.97
C ALA A 72 2.49 6.18 1.34
N TYR A 73 3.63 6.00 0.65
CA TYR A 73 4.71 6.97 0.62
C TYR A 73 4.78 7.60 -0.77
N ALA A 74 5.32 8.81 -0.85
CA ALA A 74 5.45 9.53 -2.11
C ALA A 74 6.70 10.40 -2.18
N GLY A 75 7.02 10.87 -3.37
CA GLY A 75 8.10 11.80 -3.62
C GLY A 75 7.89 12.64 -4.87
N VAL A 76 8.70 13.69 -5.00
CA VAL A 76 8.80 14.50 -6.21
C VAL A 76 9.84 13.95 -7.19
N SER A 77 10.73 13.07 -6.72
CA SER A 77 11.70 12.29 -7.49
C SER A 77 11.87 10.91 -6.84
N ALA A 78 12.45 9.95 -7.58
CA ALA A 78 12.72 8.60 -7.06
C ALA A 78 13.69 8.59 -5.86
N ASP A 79 14.58 9.59 -5.76
CA ASP A 79 15.57 9.73 -4.67
C ASP A 79 15.08 10.56 -3.49
N ASN A 80 13.93 11.24 -3.63
CA ASN A 80 13.37 12.11 -2.59
C ASN A 80 11.96 11.66 -2.22
N LEU A 81 11.91 10.56 -1.46
CA LEU A 81 10.70 9.93 -0.97
C LEU A 81 10.40 10.31 0.48
N THR A 82 9.15 10.10 0.88
CA THR A 82 8.67 10.33 2.25
C THR A 82 9.51 9.52 3.24
N ASN A 83 10.15 10.19 4.20
CA ASN A 83 10.97 9.52 5.21
C ASN A 83 10.16 8.47 6.02
N PRO A 84 10.66 7.24 6.27
CA PRO A 84 11.97 6.71 5.87
C PRO A 84 11.95 5.84 4.60
N ALA A 85 10.93 5.94 3.74
CA ALA A 85 10.81 5.11 2.54
C ALA A 85 12.06 5.23 1.64
N THR A 86 12.51 4.09 1.11
CA THR A 86 13.67 4.04 0.21
C THR A 86 13.29 3.75 -1.24
N GLY A 87 12.02 3.41 -1.49
CA GLY A 87 11.54 3.06 -2.83
C GLY A 87 12.08 1.73 -3.36
N THR A 88 12.77 0.97 -2.52
CA THR A 88 13.29 -0.36 -2.82
C THR A 88 12.49 -1.39 -2.04
N GLU A 89 11.96 -2.39 -2.74
CA GLU A 89 11.19 -3.46 -2.12
C GLU A 89 11.96 -4.14 -0.98
N GLY A 90 11.24 -4.41 0.12
CA GLY A 90 11.73 -5.23 1.21
C GLY A 90 11.33 -4.68 2.58
N THR A 91 12.09 -5.09 3.59
CA THR A 91 11.83 -4.68 4.97
C THR A 91 12.31 -3.25 5.21
N LEU A 92 11.43 -2.43 5.78
CA LEU A 92 11.72 -1.07 6.19
C LEU A 92 11.49 -0.89 7.69
N ASN A 93 12.50 -0.37 8.38
CA ASN A 93 12.39 0.01 9.78
C ASN A 93 11.75 1.39 9.89
N VAL A 94 10.84 1.56 10.83
CA VAL A 94 10.16 2.82 11.12
C VAL A 94 10.25 3.13 12.61
N VAL A 95 10.00 4.39 12.97
CA VAL A 95 9.73 4.73 14.36
C VAL A 95 8.47 4.00 14.82
N ASP A 96 8.39 3.63 16.09
CA ASP A 96 7.24 2.93 16.64
C ASP A 96 5.95 3.75 16.42
N PHE A 97 5.07 3.24 15.56
CA PHE A 97 3.86 3.96 15.12
C PHE A 97 2.81 4.11 16.23
N THR A 98 2.91 3.32 17.31
CA THR A 98 1.98 3.41 18.44
C THR A 98 2.30 4.59 19.35
N SER A 99 3.54 5.09 19.30
CA SER A 99 4.01 6.22 20.10
C SER A 99 4.44 7.43 19.27
N ASN A 100 4.59 7.28 17.95
CA ASN A 100 5.06 8.33 17.05
C ASN A 100 4.23 8.37 15.77
N ALA A 101 4.02 9.56 15.22
CA ALA A 101 3.43 9.71 13.89
C ALA A 101 4.43 9.30 12.80
N LEU A 102 3.98 8.51 11.83
CA LEU A 102 4.72 8.27 10.60
C LEU A 102 4.48 9.42 9.61
N ALA A 103 5.49 9.79 8.82
CA ALA A 103 5.33 10.79 7.77
C ALA A 103 4.54 10.25 6.55
N MET A 104 4.48 8.92 6.40
CA MET A 104 3.68 8.24 5.39
C MET A 104 2.18 8.40 5.66
N ARG A 105 1.37 8.25 4.62
CA ARG A 105 -0.08 8.48 4.70
C ARG A 105 -0.83 7.16 4.85
N LEU A 106 -1.56 6.98 5.95
CA LEU A 106 -2.43 5.82 6.11
C LEU A 106 -3.58 5.91 5.08
N ILE A 107 -3.64 4.97 4.15
CA ILE A 107 -4.67 4.91 3.11
C ILE A 107 -5.71 3.83 3.38
N GLY A 108 -5.39 2.88 4.26
CA GLY A 108 -6.26 1.74 4.54
C GLY A 108 -5.84 0.94 5.76
N THR A 109 -6.76 0.11 6.24
CA THR A 109 -6.51 -0.84 7.34
C THR A 109 -7.22 -2.14 7.02
N ILE A 110 -6.53 -3.26 7.23
CA ILE A 110 -7.06 -4.61 7.01
C ILE A 110 -7.19 -5.27 8.39
N PRO A 111 -8.42 -5.46 8.89
CA PRO A 111 -8.63 -6.09 10.19
C PRO A 111 -8.28 -7.59 10.13
N TYR A 112 -7.72 -8.09 11.22
CA TYR A 112 -7.51 -9.50 11.51
C TYR A 112 -8.45 -9.90 12.66
N THR A 113 -9.55 -10.54 12.31
CA THR A 113 -10.67 -10.93 13.14
C THR A 113 -10.61 -12.37 13.66
N THR A 114 -10.00 -13.28 12.92
CA THR A 114 -9.94 -14.71 13.27
C THR A 114 -8.67 -15.39 12.76
N GLN A 115 -8.30 -16.50 13.38
CA GLN A 115 -7.07 -17.21 13.07
C GLN A 115 -7.05 -17.75 11.63
N GLY A 116 -5.93 -17.55 10.91
CA GLY A 116 -5.68 -18.16 9.60
C GLY A 116 -6.51 -17.64 8.44
N GLU A 117 -7.14 -16.48 8.60
CA GLU A 117 -7.88 -15.86 7.52
C GLU A 117 -6.96 -15.21 6.48
N THR A 118 -7.51 -15.10 5.27
CA THR A 118 -6.95 -14.29 4.19
C THR A 118 -7.95 -13.18 3.88
N VAL A 119 -7.50 -11.94 4.01
CA VAL A 119 -8.38 -10.77 3.94
C VAL A 119 -7.95 -9.90 2.77
N GLU A 120 -8.93 -9.54 1.94
CA GLU A 120 -8.77 -8.54 0.90
C GLU A 120 -9.11 -7.15 1.47
N GLY A 121 -8.21 -6.20 1.27
CA GLY A 121 -8.40 -4.79 1.59
C GLY A 121 -8.69 -3.96 0.34
N GLY A 122 -9.20 -2.75 0.57
CA GLY A 122 -9.37 -1.73 -0.46
C GLY A 122 -10.71 -1.78 -1.21
N PRO A 123 -10.84 -1.05 -2.33
CA PRO A 123 -9.80 -0.23 -2.96
C PRO A 123 -9.40 1.00 -2.10
N PHE A 124 -8.10 1.21 -1.93
CA PHE A 124 -7.54 2.36 -1.23
C PHE A 124 -6.96 3.35 -2.23
N SER A 125 -7.40 4.61 -2.19
CA SER A 125 -6.91 5.67 -3.07
C SER A 125 -5.58 6.23 -2.58
N VAL A 126 -4.56 6.18 -3.45
CA VAL A 126 -3.27 6.84 -3.17
C VAL A 126 -3.42 8.35 -3.26
N ALA A 127 -4.12 8.86 -4.27
CA ALA A 127 -4.33 10.30 -4.46
C ALA A 127 -5.04 10.92 -3.26
N GLN A 128 -6.06 10.27 -2.69
CA GLN A 128 -6.75 10.75 -1.49
C GLN A 128 -5.79 10.92 -0.30
N GLY A 129 -4.82 10.02 -0.14
CA GLY A 129 -3.78 10.13 0.89
C GLY A 129 -2.91 11.39 0.77
N PHE A 130 -2.80 11.94 -0.44
CA PHE A 130 -1.97 13.12 -0.76
C PHE A 130 -2.79 14.35 -1.19
N GLY A 131 -4.03 14.48 -0.70
CA GLY A 131 -4.85 15.67 -0.95
C GLY A 131 -5.58 15.67 -2.30
N GLY A 132 -5.82 14.49 -2.87
CA GLY A 132 -6.57 14.30 -4.11
C GLY A 132 -5.72 14.34 -5.38
N ILE A 133 -4.40 14.41 -5.26
CA ILE A 133 -3.47 14.40 -6.40
C ILE A 133 -2.56 13.20 -6.27
N LEU A 134 -2.51 12.38 -7.31
CA LEU A 134 -1.56 11.28 -7.39
C LEU A 134 -0.13 11.84 -7.54
N PRO A 135 0.79 11.55 -6.62
CA PRO A 135 2.17 12.00 -6.74
C PRO A 135 2.89 11.37 -7.94
N PRO A 136 3.93 12.05 -8.49
CA PRO A 136 4.71 11.52 -9.60
C PRO A 136 5.49 10.26 -9.23
N TYR A 137 5.90 10.13 -7.96
CA TYR A 137 6.50 8.92 -7.42
C TYR A 137 5.75 8.50 -6.17
N TRP A 138 5.35 7.23 -6.10
CA TRP A 138 4.60 6.70 -4.96
C TRP A 138 4.92 5.23 -4.70
N GLY A 139 4.53 4.72 -3.55
CA GLY A 139 4.55 3.29 -3.28
C GLY A 139 3.86 2.96 -1.97
N ILE A 140 3.90 1.68 -1.59
CA ILE A 140 3.10 1.14 -0.48
C ILE A 140 4.01 0.62 0.61
N PHE A 141 3.64 0.94 1.84
CA PHE A 141 4.23 0.39 3.05
C PHE A 141 3.15 -0.34 3.85
N ILE A 142 3.40 -1.60 4.19
CA ILE A 142 2.50 -2.46 4.94
C ILE A 142 3.13 -2.74 6.29
N LEU A 143 2.49 -2.24 7.34
CA LEU A 143 2.88 -2.50 8.71
C LEU A 143 1.94 -3.54 9.31
N ASN A 144 2.50 -4.67 9.72
CA ASN A 144 1.73 -5.74 10.35
C ASN A 144 1.72 -5.56 11.87
N HIS A 145 0.57 -5.25 12.45
CA HIS A 145 0.37 -5.19 13.90
C HIS A 145 -0.84 -6.02 14.35
N SER A 146 -1.04 -7.16 13.68
CA SER A 146 -2.20 -8.02 13.86
C SER A 146 -2.08 -9.03 15.00
N GLY A 147 -0.88 -9.23 15.53
CA GLY A 147 -0.55 -10.33 16.44
C GLY A 147 -0.16 -11.64 15.73
N ALA A 148 -0.32 -11.74 14.41
CA ALA A 148 0.08 -12.89 13.60
C ALA A 148 1.15 -12.50 12.58
N GLN A 149 2.02 -13.43 12.20
CA GLN A 149 2.92 -13.23 11.05
C GLN A 149 2.14 -13.37 9.74
N VAL A 150 2.56 -12.66 8.69
CA VAL A 150 2.03 -12.85 7.34
C VAL A 150 2.41 -14.26 6.82
N SER A 151 1.45 -14.95 6.22
CA SER A 151 1.63 -16.29 5.63
C SER A 151 2.58 -16.26 4.43
N ALA A 152 3.28 -17.38 4.21
CA ALA A 152 4.19 -17.57 3.07
C ALA A 152 3.47 -17.55 1.71
N ALA A 153 2.16 -17.80 1.68
CA ALA A 153 1.35 -17.80 0.48
C ALA A 153 0.02 -17.06 0.70
N GLY A 154 -0.64 -16.65 -0.38
CA GLY A 154 -1.96 -16.01 -0.36
C GLY A 154 -1.95 -14.49 -0.22
N SER A 155 -0.81 -13.88 0.14
CA SER A 155 -0.67 -12.43 0.18
C SER A 155 -0.30 -11.86 -1.19
N SER A 156 -0.91 -10.73 -1.57
CA SER A 156 -0.60 -10.01 -2.81
C SER A 156 -0.88 -8.52 -2.66
N VAL A 157 -0.23 -7.68 -3.46
CA VAL A 157 -0.54 -6.25 -3.54
C VAL A 157 -0.78 -5.90 -4.99
N LYS A 158 -1.99 -5.43 -5.29
CA LYS A 158 -2.43 -5.10 -6.65
C LYS A 158 -2.89 -3.66 -6.71
N TYR A 159 -2.81 -3.06 -7.89
CA TYR A 159 -3.41 -1.75 -8.11
C TYR A 159 -3.89 -1.57 -9.54
N VAL A 160 -4.78 -0.60 -9.72
CA VAL A 160 -5.25 -0.12 -11.04
C VAL A 160 -5.08 1.39 -11.09
N TYR A 161 -4.64 1.91 -12.24
CA TYR A 161 -4.63 3.35 -12.47
C TYR A 161 -5.99 3.84 -12.93
N VAL A 162 -6.37 5.02 -12.45
CA VAL A 162 -7.55 5.76 -12.87
C VAL A 162 -7.09 6.90 -13.77
N HIS A 163 -7.69 7.02 -14.95
CA HIS A 163 -7.44 8.12 -15.89
C HIS A 163 -8.74 8.57 -16.55
N VAL A 164 -8.69 9.75 -17.15
CA VAL A 164 -9.83 10.34 -17.86
C VAL A 164 -9.52 10.36 -19.34
N THR A 165 -10.50 9.99 -20.16
CA THR A 165 -10.42 10.10 -21.61
C THR A 165 -11.64 10.84 -22.17
N ALA A 166 -11.49 11.41 -23.37
CA ALA A 166 -12.63 11.93 -24.12
C ALA A 166 -13.58 10.78 -24.43
N ALA A 167 -14.88 10.99 -24.19
CA ALA A 167 -15.89 9.94 -24.27
C ALA A 167 -16.10 9.44 -25.69
#